data_AF-A0A2E9MJV8-F1
#
_entry.id   AF-A0A2E9MJV8-F1
#
_cell.length_a   1.000
_cell.length_b   1.000
_cell.length_c   1.000
_cell.angle_alpha   90.00
_cell.angle_beta   90.00
_cell.angle_gamma   90.00
#
_symmetry.space_group_name_H-M   'P 1'
#
loop_
_entity.id
_entity.type
_entity.pdbx_description
1 polymer ?
#
loop_
_entity_poly.entity_id
_entity_poly.type
_entity_poly.pdbx_seq_one_letter_code
_entity_poly.pdbx_strand_id
1 'polypeptide(L)'
;MTEANVSDQQLLAVLAGQGNTGDVLLSEPPFVDALVKVQQQLTGAEASESRRSEFAWLVQETNTQDPSILLVPGVENWIAKSVLAQARKANWGITEIQERGNQAVRDFVRGAQATALMAQLGVDVKQLNQRNCLRSIVNAISGKQDSSHRNAEARLAQLKASTPEVPPAARVGDDHEHHQQVLTGLLEDPVGEPSEQEAEERQQAQKTERGDLRKTQMGELVATIDNYVKLGRISEEDAEKLRKAHRVDEAMRDGKVDREKGRKIRNSVLAGTARDRIERSLKEALDYAVVYLQVFRSLGQIEERFDPALKFLTRNGPIVNANAGDEEVAQLGEMVLALFEDVDTLRLLIDLMDRKDADVRMIGACLSPYSHIAAQLHSGDKRARARPAAAMITMTVLLGRLIKPTPIRKEIRLLKVNLIIEEFYCSTDDIDHARAQAEEFLRTRLKSLYPDLSREESEAMQEQGEKMLAAVEQKVVAERAAQGVTVKTTDMADGDGDGEDLSAEKKSMGVEIHRIPIRVAGRVRQVPQKIMPDPDDAERHVIAQRDPDTGELVPARRRGGKRYVIKAREGWALEKE
;
A
#
# COMPACT_ATOMS: atom_id res chain seq x y z
N MET A 1 -2.07 9.36 6.78
CA MET A 1 -3.47 9.09 7.19
C MET A 1 -3.62 7.59 7.36
N THR A 2 -3.53 7.09 8.59
CA THR A 2 -4.05 5.76 8.88
C THR A 2 -5.57 5.88 8.76
N GLU A 3 -6.16 5.28 7.72
CA GLU A 3 -7.58 4.92 7.83
C GLU A 3 -7.73 4.24 9.20
N ALA A 4 -8.70 4.68 10.02
CA ALA A 4 -9.00 4.00 11.26
C ALA A 4 -9.26 2.54 10.89
N ASN A 5 -8.25 1.68 11.12
CA ASN A 5 -8.17 0.35 10.52
C ASN A 5 -9.17 -0.55 11.24
N VAL A 6 -10.45 -0.45 10.86
CA VAL A 6 -11.46 -1.44 11.20
C VAL A 6 -11.06 -2.70 10.45
N SER A 7 -10.74 -3.75 11.18
CA SER A 7 -10.24 -4.96 10.55
C SER A 7 -11.30 -5.57 9.62
N ASP A 8 -10.86 -6.19 8.54
CA ASP A 8 -11.76 -6.88 7.60
C ASP A 8 -12.66 -7.91 8.31
N GLN A 9 -12.14 -8.53 9.38
CA GLN A 9 -12.91 -9.43 10.24
C GLN A 9 -14.02 -8.71 11.03
N GLN A 10 -13.78 -7.47 11.49
CA GLN A 10 -14.81 -6.66 12.15
C GLN A 10 -15.89 -6.23 11.16
N LEU A 11 -15.50 -5.81 9.95
CA LEU A 11 -16.43 -5.44 8.89
C LEU A 11 -17.30 -6.63 8.46
N LEU A 12 -16.69 -7.80 8.25
CA LEU A 12 -17.40 -9.04 7.95
C LEU A 12 -18.32 -9.49 9.10
N ALA A 13 -17.92 -9.31 10.36
CA ALA A 13 -18.75 -9.67 11.50
C ALA A 13 -20.00 -8.77 11.61
N VAL A 14 -19.87 -7.48 11.28
CA VAL A 14 -21.00 -6.55 11.21
C VAL A 14 -21.88 -6.89 10.01
N LEU A 15 -21.29 -7.15 8.84
CA LEU A 15 -22.01 -7.53 7.63
C LEU A 15 -22.76 -8.86 7.80
N ALA A 16 -22.14 -9.88 8.39
CA ALA A 16 -22.80 -11.13 8.73
C ALA A 16 -23.93 -10.92 9.76
N GLY A 17 -23.76 -9.97 10.68
CA GLY A 17 -24.83 -9.49 11.55
C GLY A 17 -26.00 -8.89 10.76
N GLN A 18 -25.72 -8.00 9.80
CA GLN A 18 -26.70 -7.36 8.92
C GLN A 18 -27.35 -8.34 7.92
N GLY A 19 -26.61 -9.35 7.46
CA GLY A 19 -27.13 -10.48 6.70
C GLY A 19 -28.20 -11.26 7.48
N ASN A 20 -28.24 -11.16 8.80
CA ASN A 20 -29.31 -11.72 9.64
C ASN A 20 -30.46 -10.73 9.94
N THR A 21 -30.44 -9.53 9.36
CA THR A 21 -31.44 -8.45 9.59
C THR A 21 -32.48 -8.29 8.48
N GLY A 22 -32.37 -9.08 7.40
CA GLY A 22 -33.41 -9.16 6.36
C GLY A 22 -33.02 -8.58 5.00
N ASP A 23 -31.80 -8.07 4.81
CA ASP A 23 -31.34 -7.61 3.50
C ASP A 23 -31.06 -8.76 2.54
N VAL A 24 -31.46 -8.58 1.28
CA VAL A 24 -31.29 -9.59 0.24
C VAL A 24 -30.01 -9.29 -0.50
N LEU A 25 -28.93 -9.91 -0.03
CA LEU A 25 -27.60 -9.81 -0.61
C LEU A 25 -27.28 -11.15 -1.28
N LEU A 26 -27.36 -11.19 -2.62
CA LEU A 26 -27.23 -12.43 -3.41
C LEU A 26 -26.10 -12.37 -4.43
N SER A 27 -25.52 -11.20 -4.63
CA SER A 27 -24.45 -10.96 -5.58
C SER A 27 -23.43 -10.03 -4.97
N GLU A 28 -22.24 -10.03 -5.56
CA GLU A 28 -21.10 -9.25 -5.10
C GLU A 28 -21.38 -7.75 -4.95
N PRO A 29 -22.03 -7.04 -5.91
CA PRO A 29 -22.20 -5.59 -5.78
C PRO A 29 -23.04 -5.17 -4.55
N PRO A 30 -24.19 -5.80 -4.23
CA PRO A 30 -24.92 -5.54 -2.99
C PRO A 30 -24.10 -5.77 -1.71
N PHE A 31 -23.23 -6.78 -1.68
CA PHE A 31 -22.37 -7.03 -0.52
C PHE A 31 -21.31 -5.94 -0.37
N VAL A 32 -20.69 -5.51 -1.48
CA VAL A 32 -19.72 -4.41 -1.49
C VAL A 32 -20.37 -3.12 -1.03
N ASP A 33 -21.55 -2.76 -1.54
CA ASP A 33 -22.27 -1.57 -1.12
C ASP A 33 -22.62 -1.57 0.37
N ALA A 34 -22.95 -2.75 0.93
CA ALA A 34 -23.20 -2.91 2.35
C ALA A 34 -21.93 -2.72 3.18
N LEU A 35 -20.79 -3.26 2.75
CA LEU A 35 -19.49 -3.06 3.40
C LEU A 35 -19.05 -1.59 3.37
N VAL A 36 -19.23 -0.91 2.24
CA VAL A 36 -18.96 0.53 2.12
C VAL A 36 -19.79 1.33 3.11
N LYS A 37 -21.08 1.02 3.25
CA LYS A 37 -21.95 1.67 4.25
C LYS A 37 -21.50 1.40 5.67
N VAL A 38 -21.07 0.18 5.99
CA VAL A 38 -20.55 -0.17 7.33
C VAL A 38 -19.26 0.59 7.61
N GLN A 39 -18.32 0.64 6.67
CA GLN A 39 -17.09 1.42 6.81
C GLN A 39 -17.42 2.89 7.02
N GLN A 40 -18.24 3.49 6.17
CA GLN A 40 -18.66 4.90 6.29
C GLN A 40 -19.33 5.19 7.64
N GLN A 41 -20.13 4.25 8.17
CA GLN A 41 -20.76 4.40 9.49
C GLN A 41 -19.76 4.32 10.66
N LEU A 42 -18.63 3.63 10.48
CA LEU A 42 -17.60 3.43 11.50
C LEU A 42 -16.50 4.51 11.44
N THR A 43 -16.12 4.94 10.25
CA THR A 43 -14.98 5.86 10.02
C THR A 43 -15.41 7.27 9.62
N GLY A 44 -16.63 7.45 9.14
CA GLY A 44 -17.12 8.73 8.59
C GLY A 44 -16.60 9.06 7.18
N ALA A 45 -15.70 8.26 6.61
CA ALA A 45 -15.11 8.47 5.29
C ALA A 45 -15.81 7.62 4.21
N GLU A 46 -15.84 8.12 2.97
CA GLU A 46 -16.28 7.31 1.82
C GLU A 46 -15.18 6.32 1.41
N ALA A 47 -15.58 5.09 1.05
CA ALA A 47 -14.63 4.07 0.60
C ALA A 47 -14.11 4.40 -0.81
N SER A 48 -12.79 4.35 -0.97
CA SER A 48 -12.11 4.49 -2.26
C SER A 48 -12.47 3.35 -3.23
N GLU A 49 -12.21 3.54 -4.52
CA GLU A 49 -12.46 2.50 -5.54
C GLU A 49 -11.55 1.27 -5.35
N SER A 50 -10.33 1.48 -4.84
CA SER A 50 -9.44 0.40 -4.41
C SER A 50 -10.07 -0.41 -3.27
N ARG A 51 -10.59 0.25 -2.22
CA ARG A 51 -11.22 -0.42 -1.08
C ARG A 51 -12.50 -1.17 -1.46
N ARG A 52 -13.27 -0.64 -2.43
CA ARG A 52 -14.42 -1.36 -3.03
C ARG A 52 -13.98 -2.66 -3.73
N SER A 53 -12.85 -2.63 -4.42
CA SER A 53 -12.28 -3.81 -5.09
C SER A 53 -11.77 -4.84 -4.09
N GLU A 54 -11.19 -4.40 -2.97
CA GLU A 54 -10.82 -5.27 -1.85
C GLU A 54 -12.04 -5.91 -1.20
N PHE A 55 -13.12 -5.16 -0.99
CA PHE A 55 -14.38 -5.71 -0.50
C PHE A 55 -14.99 -6.74 -1.45
N ALA A 56 -14.91 -6.52 -2.76
CA ALA A 56 -15.36 -7.51 -3.74
C ALA A 56 -14.60 -8.83 -3.58
N TRP A 57 -13.27 -8.74 -3.46
CA TRP A 57 -12.43 -9.92 -3.24
C TRP A 57 -12.70 -10.59 -1.89
N LEU A 58 -12.84 -9.80 -0.81
CA LEU A 58 -13.14 -10.29 0.53
C LEU A 58 -14.46 -11.06 0.58
N VAL A 59 -15.50 -10.54 -0.10
CA VAL A 59 -16.80 -11.20 -0.24
C VAL A 59 -16.66 -12.49 -1.05
N GLN A 60 -15.92 -12.46 -2.15
CA GLN A 60 -15.69 -13.64 -2.99
C GLN A 60 -14.95 -14.74 -2.23
N GLU A 61 -13.88 -14.39 -1.52
CA GLU A 61 -13.08 -15.31 -0.72
C GLU A 61 -13.91 -15.91 0.41
N THR A 62 -14.64 -15.07 1.16
CA THR A 62 -15.52 -15.51 2.25
C THR A 62 -16.58 -16.48 1.75
N ASN A 63 -17.25 -16.16 0.63
CA ASN A 63 -18.27 -17.03 0.04
C ASN A 63 -17.70 -18.34 -0.50
N THR A 64 -16.45 -18.34 -0.95
CA THR A 64 -15.77 -19.54 -1.46
C THR A 64 -15.31 -20.46 -0.32
N GLN A 65 -14.81 -19.88 0.77
CA GLN A 65 -14.35 -20.63 1.94
C GLN A 65 -15.52 -21.17 2.77
N ASP A 66 -16.49 -20.32 3.10
CA ASP A 66 -17.66 -20.68 3.89
C ASP A 66 -18.90 -19.85 3.48
N PRO A 67 -19.75 -20.36 2.56
CA PRO A 67 -20.95 -19.66 2.13
C PRO A 67 -21.97 -19.48 3.26
N SER A 68 -21.81 -20.16 4.40
CA SER A 68 -22.73 -20.02 5.55
C SER A 68 -22.64 -18.65 6.24
N ILE A 69 -21.55 -17.91 6.01
CA ILE A 69 -21.29 -16.62 6.67
C ILE A 69 -22.09 -15.48 6.04
N LEU A 70 -22.14 -15.40 4.71
CA LEU A 70 -22.75 -14.27 3.97
C LEU A 70 -23.83 -14.73 2.98
N LEU A 71 -23.50 -15.68 2.11
CA LEU A 71 -24.36 -16.08 1.00
C LEU A 71 -25.63 -16.81 1.46
N VAL A 72 -25.51 -17.76 2.39
CA VAL A 72 -26.65 -18.51 2.94
C VAL A 72 -27.66 -17.58 3.66
N PRO A 73 -27.25 -16.68 4.57
CA PRO A 73 -28.15 -15.68 5.15
C PRO A 73 -28.85 -14.81 4.10
N GLY A 74 -28.13 -14.40 3.04
CA GLY A 74 -28.70 -13.64 1.93
C GLY A 74 -29.79 -14.40 1.17
N VAL A 75 -29.56 -15.70 0.91
CA VAL A 75 -30.55 -16.60 0.30
C VAL A 75 -31.74 -16.85 1.24
N GLU A 76 -31.51 -17.03 2.54
CA GLU A 76 -32.58 -17.15 3.55
C GLU A 76 -33.48 -15.91 3.58
N ASN A 77 -32.90 -14.72 3.53
CA ASN A 77 -33.66 -13.46 3.49
C ASN A 77 -34.45 -13.32 2.18
N TRP A 78 -33.89 -13.73 1.05
CA TRP A 78 -34.59 -13.74 -0.22
C TRP A 78 -35.81 -14.67 -0.20
N ILE A 79 -35.66 -15.88 0.35
CA ILE A 79 -36.76 -16.84 0.55
C ILE A 79 -37.81 -16.23 1.48
N ALA A 80 -37.39 -15.67 2.62
CA ALA A 80 -38.29 -15.07 3.60
C ALA A 80 -39.10 -13.93 2.98
N LYS A 81 -38.48 -12.99 2.24
CA LYS A 81 -39.20 -11.90 1.55
C LYS A 81 -40.13 -12.39 0.46
N SER A 82 -39.72 -13.41 -0.30
CA SER A 82 -40.54 -13.96 -1.38
C SER A 82 -41.79 -14.67 -0.86
N VAL A 83 -41.64 -15.48 0.20
CA VAL A 83 -42.77 -16.14 0.86
C VAL A 83 -43.64 -15.13 1.62
N LEU A 84 -43.04 -14.11 2.24
CA LEU A 84 -43.78 -13.01 2.87
C LEU A 84 -44.66 -12.26 1.86
N ALA A 85 -44.16 -12.01 0.65
CA ALA A 85 -44.94 -11.37 -0.41
C ALA A 85 -46.14 -12.24 -0.84
N GLN A 86 -45.97 -13.56 -0.91
CA GLN A 86 -47.06 -14.50 -1.18
C GLN A 86 -48.08 -14.52 -0.04
N ALA A 87 -47.62 -14.57 1.21
CA ALA A 87 -48.46 -14.53 2.40
C ALA A 87 -49.29 -13.23 2.46
N ARG A 88 -48.69 -12.07 2.16
CA ARG A 88 -49.39 -10.79 2.05
C ARG A 88 -50.44 -10.79 0.94
N LYS A 89 -50.10 -11.32 -0.24
CA LYS A 89 -51.05 -11.44 -1.37
C LYS A 89 -52.24 -12.34 -1.03
N ALA A 90 -52.03 -13.33 -0.18
CA ALA A 90 -53.06 -14.26 0.29
C ALA A 90 -53.74 -13.81 1.61
N ASN A 91 -53.45 -12.61 2.12
CA ASN A 91 -53.96 -12.07 3.38
C ASN A 91 -53.75 -13.00 4.60
N TRP A 92 -52.60 -13.65 4.70
CA TRP A 92 -52.29 -14.50 5.84
C TRP A 92 -52.04 -13.67 7.11
N GLY A 93 -52.74 -14.03 8.20
CA GLY A 93 -52.46 -13.56 9.55
C GLY A 93 -51.38 -14.40 10.24
N ILE A 94 -51.13 -14.07 11.51
CA ILE A 94 -50.12 -14.76 12.34
C ILE A 94 -50.44 -16.26 12.48
N THR A 95 -51.72 -16.60 12.61
CA THR A 95 -52.24 -17.97 12.70
C THR A 95 -51.96 -18.78 11.45
N GLU A 96 -52.25 -18.23 10.27
CA GLU A 96 -52.08 -18.90 8.98
C GLU A 96 -50.60 -19.14 8.66
N ILE A 97 -49.70 -18.23 9.08
CA ILE A 97 -48.25 -18.41 8.92
C ILE A 97 -47.72 -19.51 9.83
N GLN A 98 -48.22 -19.61 11.06
CA GLN A 98 -47.81 -20.68 11.98
C GLN A 98 -48.23 -22.06 11.46
N GLU A 99 -49.41 -22.17 10.86
CA GLU A 99 -49.94 -23.42 10.31
C GLU A 99 -49.34 -23.77 8.94
N ARG A 100 -49.22 -22.80 8.02
CA ARG A 100 -48.89 -23.03 6.61
C ARG A 100 -47.52 -22.51 6.18
N GLY A 101 -46.91 -21.61 6.96
CA GLY A 101 -45.65 -20.95 6.59
C GLY A 101 -44.48 -21.93 6.41
N ASN A 102 -44.37 -22.95 7.26
CA ASN A 102 -43.36 -24.00 7.09
C ASN A 102 -43.52 -24.80 5.79
N GLN A 103 -44.76 -25.00 5.35
CA GLN A 103 -45.03 -25.68 4.08
C GLN A 103 -44.72 -24.74 2.91
N ALA A 104 -45.13 -23.48 2.99
CA ALA A 104 -44.85 -22.46 1.98
C ALA A 104 -43.34 -22.25 1.74
N VAL A 105 -42.54 -22.19 2.81
CA VAL A 105 -41.08 -22.10 2.70
C VAL A 105 -40.51 -23.35 2.03
N ARG A 106 -40.97 -24.55 2.42
CA ARG A 106 -40.51 -25.81 1.80
C ARG A 106 -40.87 -25.92 0.33
N ASP A 107 -42.09 -25.53 -0.04
CA ASP A 107 -42.56 -25.56 -1.42
C ASP A 107 -41.81 -24.54 -2.28
N PHE A 108 -41.55 -23.35 -1.73
CA PHE A 108 -40.76 -22.33 -2.42
C PHE A 108 -39.32 -22.79 -2.66
N VAL A 109 -38.64 -23.32 -1.64
CA VAL A 109 -37.27 -23.83 -1.74
C VAL A 109 -37.14 -24.98 -2.75
N ARG A 110 -38.17 -25.81 -2.89
CA ARG A 110 -38.24 -26.89 -3.90
C ARG A 110 -38.69 -26.42 -5.28
N GLY A 111 -39.11 -25.17 -5.41
CA GLY A 111 -39.54 -24.59 -6.67
C GLY A 111 -38.38 -24.50 -7.68
N ALA A 112 -38.71 -24.58 -8.97
CA ALA A 112 -37.73 -24.53 -10.05
C ALA A 112 -36.87 -23.26 -10.00
N GLN A 113 -37.47 -22.11 -9.67
CA GLN A 113 -36.78 -20.82 -9.59
C GLN A 113 -35.77 -20.77 -8.44
N ALA A 114 -36.15 -21.21 -7.23
CA ALA A 114 -35.24 -21.24 -6.08
C ALA A 114 -34.11 -22.24 -6.31
N THR A 115 -34.43 -23.41 -6.86
CA THR A 115 -33.43 -24.45 -7.16
C THR A 115 -32.40 -23.97 -8.20
N ALA A 116 -32.85 -23.28 -9.25
CA ALA A 116 -31.96 -22.72 -10.26
C ALA A 116 -31.04 -21.63 -9.69
N LEU A 117 -31.57 -20.74 -8.85
CA LEU A 117 -30.79 -19.68 -8.21
C LEU A 117 -29.76 -20.26 -7.22
N MET A 118 -30.15 -21.21 -6.37
CA MET A 118 -29.24 -21.86 -5.44
C MET A 118 -28.12 -22.62 -6.17
N ALA A 119 -28.45 -23.29 -7.27
CA ALA A 119 -27.46 -23.96 -8.11
C ALA A 119 -26.48 -22.97 -8.76
N GLN A 120 -26.95 -21.81 -9.20
CA GLN A 120 -26.11 -20.74 -9.73
C GLN A 120 -25.16 -20.16 -8.66
N LEU A 121 -25.63 -20.06 -7.42
CA LEU A 121 -24.87 -19.52 -6.29
C LEU A 121 -24.01 -20.57 -5.57
N GLY A 122 -24.09 -21.86 -5.95
CA GLY A 122 -23.34 -22.93 -5.31
C GLY A 122 -23.80 -23.27 -3.88
N VAL A 123 -25.05 -22.96 -3.52
CA VAL A 123 -25.61 -23.21 -2.18
C VAL A 123 -26.45 -24.49 -2.17
N ASP A 124 -26.21 -25.40 -1.24
CA ASP A 124 -27.03 -26.61 -1.03
C ASP A 124 -28.24 -26.29 -0.15
N VAL A 125 -29.41 -26.83 -0.50
CA VAL A 125 -30.64 -26.75 0.29
C VAL A 125 -30.45 -27.17 1.75
N LYS A 126 -29.54 -28.11 2.02
CA LYS A 126 -29.20 -28.58 3.37
C LYS A 126 -28.53 -27.51 4.23
N GLN A 127 -27.89 -26.51 3.62
CA GLN A 127 -27.25 -25.40 4.34
C GLN A 127 -28.28 -24.35 4.79
N LEU A 128 -29.50 -24.36 4.24
CA LEU A 128 -30.55 -23.41 4.59
C LEU A 128 -31.24 -23.75 5.90
N ASN A 129 -31.33 -22.75 6.77
CA ASN A 129 -32.10 -22.81 8.00
C ASN A 129 -33.53 -22.29 7.78
N GLN A 130 -34.43 -23.21 7.39
CA GLN A 130 -35.85 -22.89 7.16
C GLN A 130 -36.54 -22.29 8.39
N ARG A 131 -36.05 -22.57 9.61
CA ARG A 131 -36.59 -22.01 10.85
C ARG A 131 -36.27 -20.52 10.98
N ASN A 132 -35.12 -20.06 10.49
CA ASN A 132 -34.78 -18.64 10.44
C ASN A 132 -35.67 -17.91 9.43
N CYS A 133 -35.90 -18.50 8.25
CA CYS A 133 -36.83 -17.96 7.25
C CYS A 133 -38.24 -17.75 7.85
N LEU A 134 -38.78 -18.77 8.53
CA LEU A 134 -40.10 -18.65 9.17
C LEU A 134 -40.12 -17.60 10.28
N ARG A 135 -39.08 -17.55 11.12
CA ARG A 135 -38.97 -16.54 12.19
C ARG A 135 -39.01 -15.12 11.61
N SER A 136 -38.27 -14.87 10.53
CA SER A 136 -38.25 -13.58 9.83
C SER A 136 -39.63 -13.20 9.29
N ILE A 137 -40.35 -14.14 8.66
CA ILE A 137 -41.72 -13.92 8.16
C ILE A 137 -42.70 -13.58 9.31
N VAL A 138 -42.65 -14.35 10.41
CA VAL A 138 -43.51 -14.14 11.58
C VAL A 138 -43.24 -12.78 12.24
N ASN A 139 -41.96 -12.41 12.40
CA ASN A 139 -41.56 -11.13 12.96
C ASN A 139 -42.04 -9.96 12.09
N ALA A 140 -41.87 -10.07 10.77
CA ALA A 140 -42.31 -9.06 9.81
C ALA A 140 -43.83 -8.85 9.77
N ILE A 141 -44.62 -9.91 9.99
CA ILE A 141 -46.09 -9.80 10.06
C ILE A 141 -46.58 -9.35 11.43
N SER A 142 -45.84 -9.70 12.49
CA SER A 142 -46.16 -9.27 13.86
C SER A 142 -45.72 -7.84 14.19
N GLY A 143 -45.03 -7.15 13.28
CA GLY A 143 -44.44 -5.83 13.52
C GLY A 143 -43.36 -5.83 14.60
N LYS A 144 -42.81 -7.00 14.94
CA LYS A 144 -41.76 -7.13 15.96
C LYS A 144 -40.40 -6.99 15.30
N GLN A 145 -39.61 -6.04 15.80
CA GLN A 145 -38.21 -5.88 15.40
C GLN A 145 -37.41 -7.12 15.83
N ASP A 146 -36.64 -7.70 14.91
CA ASP A 146 -35.93 -8.96 15.16
C ASP A 146 -34.83 -8.79 16.22
N SER A 147 -34.66 -9.78 17.08
CA SER A 147 -33.58 -9.80 18.08
C SER A 147 -32.19 -9.77 17.45
N SER A 148 -32.05 -10.27 16.21
CA SER A 148 -30.83 -10.17 15.41
C SER A 148 -30.48 -8.73 15.05
N HIS A 149 -31.49 -7.88 14.79
CA HIS A 149 -31.31 -6.45 14.49
C HIS A 149 -30.70 -5.73 15.69
N ARG A 150 -31.24 -5.95 16.89
CA ARG A 150 -30.70 -5.36 18.13
C ARG A 150 -29.28 -5.82 18.41
N ASN A 151 -28.95 -7.08 18.12
CA ASN A 151 -27.61 -7.61 18.32
C ASN A 151 -26.60 -7.04 17.31
N ALA A 152 -27.00 -6.84 16.05
CA ALA A 152 -26.16 -6.22 15.03
C ALA A 152 -25.93 -4.73 15.33
N GLU A 153 -26.98 -4.00 15.73
CA GLU A 153 -26.89 -2.60 16.18
C GLU A 153 -26.04 -2.46 17.44
N ALA A 154 -26.18 -3.36 18.41
CA ALA A 154 -25.37 -3.36 19.63
C ALA A 154 -23.90 -3.64 19.34
N ARG A 155 -23.59 -4.54 18.40
CA ARG A 155 -22.20 -4.78 17.95
C ARG A 155 -21.63 -3.59 17.21
N LEU A 156 -22.41 -2.97 16.32
CA LEU A 156 -22.00 -1.74 15.64
C LEU A 156 -21.75 -0.62 16.66
N ALA A 157 -22.62 -0.45 17.65
CA ALA A 157 -22.46 0.55 18.72
C ALA A 157 -21.24 0.25 19.61
N GLN A 158 -20.99 -1.02 19.93
CA GLN A 158 -19.82 -1.45 20.69
C GLN A 158 -18.54 -1.20 19.89
N LEU A 159 -18.53 -1.49 18.59
CA LEU A 159 -17.40 -1.17 17.71
C LEU A 159 -17.19 0.33 17.60
N LYS A 160 -18.24 1.13 17.40
CA LYS A 160 -18.15 2.61 17.43
C LYS A 160 -17.58 3.16 18.73
N ALA A 161 -17.89 2.53 19.86
CA ALA A 161 -17.33 2.91 21.17
C ALA A 161 -15.91 2.40 21.42
N SER A 162 -15.46 1.40 20.66
CA SER A 162 -14.13 0.79 20.77
C SER A 162 -13.14 1.33 19.73
N THR A 163 -13.66 1.80 18.59
CA THR A 163 -12.93 2.62 17.64
C THR A 163 -12.71 3.96 18.33
N PRO A 164 -11.46 4.45 18.48
CA PRO A 164 -11.24 5.79 18.97
C PRO A 164 -12.08 6.72 18.10
N GLU A 165 -12.96 7.48 18.74
CA GLU A 165 -13.80 8.48 18.08
C GLU A 165 -12.85 9.40 17.35
N VAL A 166 -12.68 9.20 16.03
CA VAL A 166 -11.97 10.15 15.19
C VAL A 166 -12.85 11.39 15.26
N PRO A 167 -12.38 12.48 15.90
CA PRO A 167 -13.13 13.72 15.92
C PRO A 167 -13.44 14.07 14.47
N PRO A 168 -14.61 14.65 14.15
CA PRO A 168 -14.91 15.10 12.79
C PRO A 168 -13.79 16.04 12.38
N ALA A 169 -12.87 15.56 11.54
CA ALA A 169 -11.63 16.20 11.13
C ALA A 169 -11.05 17.15 12.20
N ALA A 170 -10.24 16.64 13.13
CA ALA A 170 -9.15 17.47 13.66
C ALA A 170 -8.19 17.69 12.47
N ARG A 171 -8.39 18.78 11.74
CA ARG A 171 -7.54 19.97 11.78
C ARG A 171 -6.14 19.65 11.24
N VAL A 172 -5.87 20.11 10.02
CA VAL A 172 -4.49 20.41 9.62
C VAL A 172 -3.89 21.26 10.75
N GLY A 173 -2.94 20.67 11.47
CA GLY A 173 -2.31 21.29 12.63
C GLY A 173 -1.71 20.34 13.67
N ASP A 174 -2.23 19.12 13.87
CA ASP A 174 -1.85 18.32 15.07
C ASP A 174 -0.95 17.08 14.86
N ASP A 175 -0.52 16.76 13.63
CA ASP A 175 0.34 15.58 13.37
C ASP A 175 1.63 15.91 12.60
N HIS A 176 2.21 17.10 12.80
CA HIS A 176 3.52 17.48 12.25
C HIS A 176 4.60 16.42 12.56
N GLU A 177 4.54 15.80 13.75
CA GLU A 177 5.44 14.70 14.13
C GLU A 177 5.26 13.45 13.27
N HIS A 178 4.02 13.10 12.89
CA HIS A 178 3.75 11.97 12.01
C HIS A 178 4.29 12.23 10.60
N HIS A 179 4.03 13.43 10.04
CA HIS A 179 4.55 13.84 8.74
C HIS A 179 6.09 13.88 8.74
N GLN A 180 6.71 14.34 9.82
CA GLN A 180 8.17 14.27 9.99
C GLN A 180 8.70 12.84 10.05
N GLN A 181 8.00 11.91 10.71
CA GLN A 181 8.39 10.50 10.74
C GLN A 181 8.29 9.85 9.35
N VAL A 182 7.19 10.11 8.62
CA VAL A 182 7.02 9.63 7.25
C VAL A 182 8.11 10.21 6.34
N LEU A 183 8.34 11.52 6.42
CA LEU A 183 9.39 12.21 5.67
C LEU A 183 10.77 11.62 5.96
N THR A 184 11.07 11.34 7.23
CA THR A 184 12.32 10.69 7.63
C THR A 184 12.49 9.34 6.94
N GLY A 185 11.44 8.50 6.95
CA GLY A 185 11.46 7.20 6.27
C GLY A 185 11.60 7.27 4.75
N LEU A 186 11.03 8.31 4.11
CA LEU A 186 11.17 8.54 2.67
C LEU A 186 12.56 9.07 2.30
N LEU A 187 13.23 9.79 3.20
CA LEU A 187 14.58 10.32 3.00
C LEU A 187 15.71 9.33 3.32
N GLU A 188 15.36 8.13 3.80
CA GLU A 188 16.31 7.03 3.97
C GLU A 188 16.95 6.65 2.64
N ASP A 189 18.27 6.48 2.66
CA ASP A 189 19.02 6.02 1.50
C ASP A 189 18.67 4.55 1.20
N PRO A 190 18.60 4.13 -0.08
CA PRO A 190 18.39 2.74 -0.44
C PRO A 190 19.39 1.82 0.25
N VAL A 191 18.92 0.67 0.74
CA VAL A 191 19.80 -0.31 1.38
C VAL A 191 20.76 -0.86 0.33
N GLY A 192 22.05 -0.90 0.68
CA GLY A 192 23.10 -1.42 -0.17
C GLY A 192 22.94 -2.90 -0.53
N GLU A 193 23.86 -3.41 -1.33
CA GLU A 193 23.97 -4.85 -1.56
C GLU A 193 24.26 -5.59 -0.24
N PRO A 194 23.89 -6.88 -0.13
CA PRO A 194 24.22 -7.69 1.04
C PRO A 194 25.71 -7.62 1.36
N SER A 195 26.05 -7.55 2.65
CA SER A 195 27.45 -7.59 3.07
C SER A 195 28.10 -8.93 2.69
N GLU A 196 29.43 -8.97 2.57
CA GLU A 196 30.15 -10.22 2.28
C GLU A 196 29.81 -11.30 3.32
N GLN A 197 29.72 -10.93 4.60
CA GLN A 197 29.35 -11.85 5.67
C GLN A 197 27.91 -12.37 5.52
N GLU A 198 26.93 -11.48 5.26
CA GLU A 198 25.54 -11.88 5.03
C GLU A 198 25.41 -12.82 3.81
N ALA A 199 26.15 -12.52 2.74
CA ALA A 199 26.19 -13.35 1.54
C ALA A 199 26.80 -14.74 1.80
N GLU A 200 27.89 -14.82 2.57
CA GLU A 200 28.53 -16.08 2.97
C GLU A 200 27.61 -16.93 3.86
N GLU A 201 27.00 -16.32 4.88
CA GLU A 201 26.06 -16.98 5.78
C GLU A 201 24.86 -17.55 5.01
N ARG A 202 24.26 -16.73 4.13
CA ARG A 202 23.17 -17.16 3.24
C ARG A 202 23.62 -18.28 2.29
N GLN A 203 24.81 -18.21 1.70
CA GLN A 203 25.31 -19.25 0.82
C GLN A 203 25.50 -20.57 1.57
N GLN A 204 25.98 -20.53 2.81
CA GLN A 204 26.16 -21.73 3.64
C GLN A 204 24.83 -22.34 4.07
N ALA A 205 23.85 -21.51 4.47
CA ALA A 205 22.49 -21.95 4.75
C ALA A 205 21.86 -22.65 3.53
N GLN A 206 22.03 -22.06 2.34
CA GLN A 206 21.52 -22.64 1.09
C GLN A 206 22.23 -23.92 0.67
N LYS A 207 23.53 -24.08 0.93
CA LYS A 207 24.23 -25.36 0.68
C LYS A 207 23.64 -26.47 1.54
N THR A 208 23.36 -26.17 2.80
CA THR A 208 22.76 -27.11 3.76
C THR A 208 21.36 -27.49 3.31
N GLU A 209 20.52 -26.49 3.03
CA GLU A 209 19.16 -26.71 2.55
C GLU A 209 19.11 -27.49 1.23
N ARG A 210 20.02 -27.17 0.29
CA ARG A 210 20.14 -27.88 -0.99
C ARG A 210 20.38 -29.36 -0.77
N GLY A 211 21.28 -29.68 0.18
CA GLY A 211 21.58 -31.06 0.56
C GLY A 211 20.35 -31.80 1.08
N ASP A 212 19.55 -31.15 1.92
CA ASP A 212 18.36 -31.76 2.52
C ASP A 212 17.21 -31.90 1.53
N LEU A 213 16.95 -30.87 0.71
CA LEU A 213 16.00 -30.94 -0.40
C LEU A 213 16.35 -32.06 -1.37
N ARG A 214 17.63 -32.23 -1.71
CA ARG A 214 18.07 -33.31 -2.60
C ARG A 214 17.83 -34.69 -1.99
N LYS A 215 18.05 -34.86 -0.68
CA LYS A 215 17.73 -36.12 0.02
C LYS A 215 16.22 -36.39 -0.03
N THR A 216 15.39 -35.39 0.27
CA THR A 216 13.92 -35.51 0.24
C THR A 216 13.42 -35.86 -1.16
N GLN A 217 13.84 -35.11 -2.19
CA GLN A 217 13.45 -35.36 -3.58
C GLN A 217 13.92 -36.74 -4.07
N MET A 218 15.11 -37.20 -3.66
CA MET A 218 15.57 -38.55 -3.96
C MET A 218 14.73 -39.63 -3.24
N GLY A 219 14.31 -39.39 -2.01
CA GLY A 219 13.43 -40.29 -1.25
C GLY A 219 12.03 -40.41 -1.86
N GLU A 220 11.51 -39.32 -2.43
CA GLU A 220 10.21 -39.26 -3.10
C GLU A 220 10.28 -39.59 -4.60
N LEU A 221 11.47 -39.89 -5.14
CA LEU A 221 11.71 -39.99 -6.57
C LEU A 221 10.71 -40.90 -7.28
N VAL A 222 10.40 -42.08 -6.72
CA VAL A 222 9.50 -43.05 -7.35
C VAL A 222 8.05 -42.57 -7.35
N ALA A 223 7.64 -41.83 -6.31
CA ALA A 223 6.31 -41.23 -6.25
C ALA A 223 6.16 -40.06 -7.23
N THR A 224 7.25 -39.35 -7.53
CA THR A 224 7.24 -38.16 -8.39
C THR A 224 7.79 -38.42 -9.80
N ILE A 225 8.21 -39.65 -10.12
CA ILE A 225 8.88 -40.00 -11.38
C ILE A 225 8.04 -39.65 -12.61
N ASP A 226 6.72 -39.80 -12.51
CA ASP A 226 5.77 -39.48 -13.57
C ASP A 226 5.77 -37.99 -13.91
N ASN A 227 6.03 -37.13 -12.93
CA ASN A 227 6.14 -35.70 -13.16
C ASN A 227 7.41 -35.37 -13.96
N TYR A 228 8.53 -36.02 -13.65
CA TYR A 228 9.77 -35.84 -14.43
C TYR A 228 9.66 -36.36 -15.86
N VAL A 229 8.88 -37.43 -16.08
CA VAL A 229 8.53 -37.94 -17.41
C VAL A 229 7.66 -36.95 -18.17
N LYS A 230 6.59 -36.44 -17.56
CA LYS A 230 5.72 -35.41 -18.16
C LYS A 230 6.48 -34.14 -18.55
N LEU A 231 7.46 -33.75 -17.74
CA LEU A 231 8.34 -32.61 -18.02
C LEU A 231 9.42 -32.91 -19.06
N GLY A 232 9.50 -34.14 -19.58
CA GLY A 232 10.48 -34.57 -20.59
C GLY A 232 11.92 -34.62 -20.07
N ARG A 233 12.10 -34.63 -18.73
CA ARG A 233 13.44 -34.65 -18.09
C ARG A 233 13.98 -36.07 -17.92
N ILE A 234 13.09 -37.05 -17.82
CA ILE A 234 13.40 -38.48 -17.77
C ILE A 234 12.58 -39.17 -18.87
N SER A 235 13.17 -40.11 -19.60
CA SER A 235 12.43 -40.88 -20.60
C SER A 235 11.49 -41.90 -19.94
N GLU A 236 10.40 -42.29 -20.60
CA GLU A 236 9.50 -43.34 -20.08
C GLU A 236 10.25 -44.66 -19.82
N GLU A 237 11.18 -45.01 -20.71
CA GLU A 237 12.03 -46.20 -20.59
C GLU A 237 12.92 -46.15 -19.33
N ASP A 238 13.54 -44.99 -19.07
CA ASP A 238 14.40 -44.77 -17.91
C ASP A 238 13.59 -44.77 -16.61
N ALA A 239 12.39 -44.17 -16.63
CA ALA A 239 11.47 -44.19 -15.50
C ALA A 239 11.02 -45.60 -15.15
N GLU A 240 10.73 -46.45 -16.15
CA GLU A 240 10.36 -47.84 -15.90
C GLU A 240 11.50 -48.65 -15.29
N LYS A 241 12.74 -48.45 -15.77
CA LYS A 241 13.95 -49.07 -15.18
C LYS A 241 14.17 -48.62 -13.74
N LEU A 242 13.95 -47.34 -13.43
CA LEU A 242 14.02 -46.81 -12.06
C LEU A 242 12.95 -47.42 -11.15
N ARG A 243 11.70 -47.56 -11.60
CA ARG A 243 10.65 -48.24 -10.81
C ARG A 243 11.00 -49.70 -10.56
N LYS A 244 11.53 -50.41 -11.56
CA LYS A 244 11.97 -51.82 -11.42
C LYS A 244 13.13 -51.94 -10.43
N ALA A 245 14.12 -51.05 -10.50
CA ALA A 245 15.24 -51.02 -9.55
C ALA A 245 14.75 -50.78 -8.11
N HIS A 246 13.84 -49.83 -7.91
CA HIS A 246 13.27 -49.54 -6.59
C HIS A 246 12.51 -50.73 -5.99
N ARG A 247 11.69 -51.44 -6.78
CA ARG A 247 10.98 -52.65 -6.32
C ARG A 247 11.95 -53.74 -5.84
N VAL A 248 13.11 -53.85 -6.48
CA VAL A 248 14.17 -54.79 -6.05
C VAL A 248 14.79 -54.32 -4.74
N ASP A 249 15.02 -53.02 -4.57
CA ASP A 249 15.53 -52.45 -3.32
C ASP A 249 14.52 -52.60 -2.16
N GLU A 250 13.22 -52.41 -2.40
CA GLU A 250 12.14 -52.69 -1.43
C GLU A 250 12.09 -54.17 -1.06
N ALA A 251 12.14 -55.08 -2.05
CA ALA A 251 12.14 -56.51 -1.79
C ALA A 251 13.37 -56.98 -0.99
N MET A 252 14.53 -56.33 -1.17
CA MET A 252 15.71 -56.56 -0.32
C MET A 252 15.52 -56.01 1.09
N ARG A 253 14.90 -54.83 1.24
CA ARG A 253 14.63 -54.19 2.54
C ARG A 253 13.62 -54.98 3.36
N ASP A 254 12.59 -55.52 2.72
CA ASP A 254 11.56 -56.39 3.30
C ASP A 254 12.07 -57.81 3.61
N GLY A 255 13.31 -58.15 3.24
CA GLY A 255 13.88 -59.50 3.41
C GLY A 255 13.29 -60.56 2.47
N LYS A 256 12.47 -60.18 1.49
CA LYS A 256 11.86 -61.08 0.48
C LYS A 256 12.90 -61.61 -0.51
N VAL A 257 13.99 -60.88 -0.71
CA VAL A 257 15.09 -61.25 -1.60
C VAL A 257 16.42 -61.10 -0.86
N ASP A 258 17.28 -62.11 -1.00
CA ASP A 258 18.65 -62.06 -0.48
C ASP A 258 19.43 -60.86 -1.06
N ARG A 259 20.28 -60.22 -0.23
CA ARG A 259 21.02 -59.00 -0.62
C ARG A 259 21.98 -59.21 -1.78
N GLU A 260 22.55 -60.40 -1.95
CA GLU A 260 23.46 -60.68 -3.07
C GLU A 260 22.68 -60.93 -4.36
N LYS A 261 21.60 -61.71 -4.27
CA LYS A 261 20.68 -61.94 -5.40
C LYS A 261 19.99 -60.65 -5.86
N GLY A 262 19.50 -59.83 -4.94
CA GLY A 262 18.87 -58.55 -5.24
C GLY A 262 19.83 -57.55 -5.89
N ARG A 263 21.10 -57.50 -5.45
CA ARG A 263 22.14 -56.70 -6.13
C ARG A 263 22.38 -57.16 -7.58
N LYS A 264 22.42 -58.47 -7.85
CA LYS A 264 22.56 -59.00 -9.21
C LYS A 264 21.37 -58.61 -10.10
N ILE A 265 20.14 -58.73 -9.58
CA ILE A 265 18.91 -58.33 -10.30
C ILE A 265 18.92 -56.83 -10.59
N ARG A 266 19.22 -55.99 -9.59
CA ARG A 266 19.30 -54.53 -9.77
C ARG A 266 20.35 -54.12 -10.82
N ASN A 267 21.54 -54.73 -10.76
CA ASN A 267 22.60 -54.45 -11.72
C ASN A 267 22.24 -54.91 -13.15
N SER A 268 21.41 -55.96 -13.29
CA SER A 268 20.87 -56.38 -14.58
C SER A 268 19.81 -55.40 -15.11
N VAL A 269 19.01 -54.79 -14.24
CA VAL A 269 18.02 -53.75 -14.62
C VAL A 269 18.71 -52.47 -15.08
N LEU A 270 19.82 -52.11 -14.42
CA LEU A 270 20.65 -50.93 -14.72
C LEU A 270 21.94 -51.32 -15.48
N ALA A 271 21.84 -52.20 -16.46
CA ALA A 271 23.01 -52.69 -17.20
C ALA A 271 23.49 -51.73 -18.31
N GLY A 272 24.79 -51.76 -18.61
CA GLY A 272 25.40 -51.03 -19.73
C GLY A 272 25.36 -49.50 -19.57
N THR A 273 25.27 -48.78 -20.70
CA THR A 273 25.21 -47.31 -20.75
C THR A 273 23.92 -46.72 -20.18
N ALA A 274 22.90 -47.56 -19.92
CA ALA A 274 21.64 -47.14 -19.33
C ALA A 274 21.82 -46.59 -17.92
N ARG A 275 22.76 -47.13 -17.13
CA ARG A 275 23.02 -46.62 -15.77
C ARG A 275 23.52 -45.18 -15.79
N ASP A 276 24.57 -44.92 -16.56
CA ASP A 276 25.17 -43.59 -16.63
C ASP A 276 24.21 -42.57 -17.27
N ARG A 277 23.39 -43.02 -18.23
CA ARG A 277 22.33 -42.19 -18.82
C ARG A 277 21.27 -41.82 -17.78
N ILE A 278 20.72 -42.82 -17.08
CA ILE A 278 19.70 -42.63 -16.04
C ILE A 278 20.25 -41.76 -14.91
N GLU A 279 21.47 -42.01 -14.45
CA GLU A 279 22.10 -41.24 -13.37
C GLU A 279 22.30 -39.78 -13.76
N ARG A 280 22.73 -39.52 -15.00
CA ARG A 280 22.86 -38.14 -15.52
C ARG A 280 21.50 -37.44 -15.61
N SER A 281 20.52 -38.05 -16.28
CA SER A 281 19.17 -37.47 -16.42
C SER A 281 18.48 -37.26 -15.08
N LEU A 282 18.64 -38.20 -14.14
CA LEU A 282 18.12 -38.09 -12.79
C LEU A 282 18.80 -36.97 -12.01
N LYS A 283 20.13 -36.87 -12.07
CA LYS A 283 20.88 -35.80 -11.41
C LYS A 283 20.43 -34.43 -11.91
N GLU A 284 20.34 -34.24 -13.22
CA GLU A 284 19.89 -32.99 -13.83
C GLU A 284 18.44 -32.65 -13.45
N ALA A 285 17.54 -33.65 -13.46
CA ALA A 285 16.15 -33.47 -13.07
C ALA A 285 15.99 -33.10 -11.58
N LEU A 286 16.77 -33.74 -10.70
CA LEU A 286 16.79 -33.44 -9.27
C LEU A 286 17.42 -32.09 -8.99
N ASP A 287 18.56 -31.76 -9.60
CA ASP A 287 19.21 -30.45 -9.44
C ASP A 287 18.27 -29.33 -9.88
N TYR A 288 17.53 -29.53 -10.99
CA TYR A 288 16.47 -28.62 -11.42
C TYR A 288 15.41 -28.45 -10.33
N ALA A 289 14.76 -29.54 -9.90
CA ALA A 289 13.68 -29.47 -8.90
C ALA A 289 14.13 -28.83 -7.58
N VAL A 290 15.33 -29.17 -7.11
CA VAL A 290 15.90 -28.62 -5.88
C VAL A 290 16.12 -27.11 -6.00
N VAL A 291 16.70 -26.62 -7.09
CA VAL A 291 16.91 -25.17 -7.29
C VAL A 291 15.58 -24.41 -7.25
N TYR A 292 14.51 -24.93 -7.88
CA TYR A 292 13.20 -24.28 -7.83
C TYR A 292 12.59 -24.29 -6.44
N LEU A 293 12.69 -25.40 -5.70
CA LEU A 293 12.20 -25.46 -4.34
C LEU A 293 12.95 -24.51 -3.41
N GLN A 294 14.26 -24.34 -3.62
CA GLN A 294 15.05 -23.35 -2.89
C GLN A 294 14.55 -21.93 -3.18
N VAL A 295 14.39 -21.55 -4.46
CA VAL A 295 13.88 -20.21 -4.78
C VAL A 295 12.45 -20.04 -4.27
N PHE A 296 11.58 -21.04 -4.38
CA PHE A 296 10.22 -20.96 -3.85
C PHE A 296 10.21 -20.64 -2.36
N ARG A 297 11.05 -21.35 -1.58
CA ARG A 297 11.17 -21.11 -0.14
C ARG A 297 11.78 -19.76 0.19
N SER A 298 12.79 -19.32 -0.56
CA SER A 298 13.41 -18.01 -0.35
C SER A 298 12.47 -16.85 -0.73
N LEU A 299 11.68 -16.97 -1.81
CA LEU A 299 10.64 -16.00 -2.12
C LEU A 299 9.56 -15.95 -1.03
N GLY A 300 9.25 -17.08 -0.40
CA GLY A 300 8.35 -17.13 0.76
C GLY A 300 8.94 -16.57 2.06
N GLN A 301 10.21 -16.11 2.07
CA GLN A 301 10.81 -15.40 3.20
C GLN A 301 10.65 -13.88 3.11
N ILE A 302 10.19 -13.36 1.96
CA ILE A 302 9.85 -11.93 1.85
C ILE A 302 8.75 -11.63 2.87
N GLU A 303 8.91 -10.53 3.59
CA GLU A 303 7.99 -10.20 4.69
C GLU A 303 6.53 -10.08 4.19
N GLU A 304 5.57 -10.66 4.92
CA GLU A 304 4.14 -10.70 4.55
C GLU A 304 3.53 -9.30 4.32
N ARG A 305 4.08 -8.25 4.95
CA ARG A 305 3.64 -6.87 4.72
C ARG A 305 3.79 -6.41 3.26
N PHE A 306 4.65 -7.05 2.48
CA PHE A 306 4.86 -6.71 1.08
C PHE A 306 3.86 -7.38 0.13
N ASP A 307 2.98 -8.26 0.62
CA ASP A 307 1.98 -8.96 -0.19
C ASP A 307 1.15 -8.03 -1.10
N PRO A 308 0.66 -6.86 -0.63
CA PRO A 308 -0.07 -5.92 -1.50
C PRO A 308 0.78 -5.44 -2.68
N ALA A 309 2.04 -5.06 -2.42
CA ALA A 309 2.97 -4.62 -3.47
C ALA A 309 3.35 -5.76 -4.43
N LEU A 310 3.55 -6.99 -3.93
CA LEU A 310 3.82 -8.15 -4.76
C LEU A 310 2.62 -8.51 -5.65
N LYS A 311 1.40 -8.40 -5.12
CA LYS A 311 0.16 -8.55 -5.89
C LYS A 311 0.03 -7.47 -6.97
N PHE A 312 0.33 -6.23 -6.62
CA PHE A 312 0.35 -5.11 -7.56
C PHE A 312 1.31 -5.36 -8.74
N LEU A 313 2.56 -5.75 -8.44
CA LEU A 313 3.56 -6.08 -9.46
C LEU A 313 3.10 -7.23 -10.36
N THR A 314 2.49 -8.26 -9.76
CA THR A 314 2.01 -9.43 -10.50
C THR A 314 0.86 -9.07 -11.43
N ARG A 315 -0.11 -8.27 -10.95
CA ARG A 315 -1.27 -7.81 -11.73
C ARG A 315 -0.84 -6.98 -12.93
N ASN A 316 0.15 -6.11 -12.74
CA ASN A 316 0.69 -5.23 -13.77
C ASN A 316 1.92 -5.81 -14.48
N GLY A 317 2.17 -7.12 -14.34
CA GLY A 317 3.39 -7.77 -14.81
C GLY A 317 3.78 -7.50 -16.26
N PRO A 318 2.83 -7.48 -17.24
CA PRO A 318 3.14 -7.12 -18.62
C PRO A 318 3.74 -5.72 -18.77
N ILE A 319 3.18 -4.72 -18.07
CA ILE A 319 3.63 -3.32 -18.11
C ILE A 319 4.98 -3.18 -17.40
N VAL A 320 5.12 -3.78 -16.21
CA VAL A 320 6.36 -3.73 -15.40
C VAL A 320 7.54 -4.39 -16.13
N ASN A 321 7.27 -5.44 -16.92
CA ASN A 321 8.30 -6.16 -17.67
C ASN A 321 8.55 -5.60 -19.09
N ALA A 322 7.78 -4.61 -19.52
CA ALA A 322 7.96 -3.95 -20.81
C ALA A 322 9.33 -3.23 -20.87
N ASN A 323 9.95 -3.23 -22.04
CA ASN A 323 11.15 -2.45 -22.33
C ASN A 323 10.78 -1.09 -22.92
N ALA A 324 11.71 -0.14 -22.85
CA ALA A 324 11.52 1.17 -23.46
C ALA A 324 11.21 1.02 -24.97
N GLY A 325 10.06 1.55 -25.39
CA GLY A 325 9.57 1.49 -26.78
C GLY A 325 8.49 0.43 -27.05
N ASP A 326 8.18 -0.43 -26.07
CA ASP A 326 7.07 -1.39 -26.18
C ASP A 326 5.70 -0.67 -26.06
N GLU A 327 4.65 -1.18 -26.71
CA GLU A 327 3.30 -0.59 -26.68
C GLU A 327 2.74 -0.54 -25.26
N GLU A 328 3.11 -1.52 -24.42
CA GLU A 328 2.74 -1.63 -23.02
C GLU A 328 3.30 -0.50 -22.15
N VAL A 329 4.39 0.17 -22.57
CA VAL A 329 4.92 1.35 -21.87
C VAL A 329 3.95 2.53 -21.97
N ALA A 330 3.08 2.58 -22.99
CA ALA A 330 2.05 3.61 -23.08
C ALA A 330 1.02 3.53 -21.94
N GLN A 331 0.84 2.34 -21.34
CA GLN A 331 -0.06 2.09 -20.21
C GLN A 331 0.61 2.37 -18.85
N LEU A 332 1.90 2.69 -18.84
CA LEU A 332 2.64 3.05 -17.61
C LEU A 332 1.98 4.23 -16.89
N GLY A 333 1.45 5.21 -17.64
CA GLY A 333 0.76 6.37 -17.07
C GLY A 333 -0.48 6.00 -16.25
N GLU A 334 -1.32 5.09 -16.74
CA GLU A 334 -2.52 4.62 -16.02
C GLU A 334 -2.15 3.88 -14.73
N MET A 335 -1.10 3.05 -14.81
CA MET A 335 -0.59 2.34 -13.64
C MET A 335 0.00 3.31 -12.58
N VAL A 336 0.70 4.35 -13.02
CA VAL A 336 1.24 5.41 -12.14
C VAL A 336 0.13 6.20 -11.48
N LEU A 337 -0.95 6.51 -12.19
CA LEU A 337 -2.13 7.16 -11.60
C LEU A 337 -2.79 6.29 -10.53
N ALA A 338 -2.94 4.98 -10.78
CA ALA A 338 -3.46 4.06 -9.77
C ALA A 338 -2.58 3.99 -8.51
N LEU A 339 -1.24 4.07 -8.65
CA LEU A 339 -0.31 4.14 -7.52
C LEU A 339 -0.37 5.47 -6.77
N PHE A 340 -0.72 6.56 -7.47
CA PHE A 340 -0.92 7.85 -6.83
C PHE A 340 -2.16 7.84 -5.91
N GLU A 341 -3.18 7.07 -6.26
CA GLU A 341 -4.40 6.90 -5.45
C GLU A 341 -4.22 5.89 -4.31
N ASP A 342 -3.31 4.92 -4.45
CA ASP A 342 -2.99 3.91 -3.43
C ASP A 342 -1.59 4.15 -2.83
N VAL A 343 -1.53 5.13 -1.92
CA VAL A 343 -0.29 5.58 -1.26
C VAL A 343 0.35 4.46 -0.42
N ASP A 344 -0.45 3.56 0.15
CA ASP A 344 0.07 2.46 0.99
C ASP A 344 0.78 1.41 0.13
N THR A 345 0.20 1.01 -0.99
CA THR A 345 0.88 0.13 -1.96
C THR A 345 2.13 0.80 -2.53
N LEU A 346 2.07 2.10 -2.84
CA LEU A 346 3.24 2.87 -3.30
C LEU A 346 4.37 2.89 -2.26
N ARG A 347 4.07 3.09 -0.97
CA ARG A 347 5.08 3.05 0.11
C ARG A 347 5.74 1.68 0.22
N LEU A 348 4.96 0.60 0.11
CA LEU A 348 5.51 -0.77 0.10
C LEU A 348 6.39 -1.02 -1.14
N LEU A 349 6.00 -0.51 -2.31
CA LEU A 349 6.83 -0.59 -3.52
C LEU A 349 8.13 0.22 -3.40
N ILE A 350 8.09 1.37 -2.74
CA ILE A 350 9.27 2.17 -2.41
C ILE A 350 10.21 1.36 -1.51
N ASP A 351 9.70 0.76 -0.44
CA ASP A 351 10.50 -0.06 0.48
C ASP A 351 11.14 -1.28 -0.23
N LEU A 352 10.42 -1.92 -1.17
CA LEU A 352 10.96 -2.99 -2.02
C LEU A 352 12.02 -2.45 -3.01
N MET A 353 11.75 -1.32 -3.66
CA MET A 353 12.70 -0.66 -4.58
C MET A 353 14.01 -0.28 -3.86
N ASP A 354 13.89 0.20 -2.62
CA ASP A 354 14.98 0.57 -1.73
C ASP A 354 15.60 -0.64 -1.01
N ARG A 355 15.14 -1.85 -1.33
CA ARG A 355 15.69 -3.14 -0.86
C ARG A 355 15.69 -3.29 0.66
N LYS A 356 14.65 -2.79 1.33
CA LYS A 356 14.51 -2.94 2.79
C LYS A 356 14.35 -4.41 3.21
N ASP A 357 13.76 -5.23 2.34
CA ASP A 357 13.70 -6.70 2.51
C ASP A 357 15.02 -7.40 2.14
N ALA A 358 15.40 -8.40 2.94
CA ALA A 358 16.66 -9.12 2.77
C ALA A 358 16.71 -9.98 1.51
N ASP A 359 15.62 -10.67 1.17
CA ASP A 359 15.58 -11.53 -0.01
C ASP A 359 15.51 -10.70 -1.30
N VAL A 360 14.89 -9.52 -1.24
CA VAL A 360 14.93 -8.52 -2.31
C VAL A 360 16.36 -8.01 -2.55
N ARG A 361 17.18 -7.80 -1.51
CA ARG A 361 18.61 -7.49 -1.67
C ARG A 361 19.38 -8.62 -2.35
N MET A 362 19.12 -9.86 -1.96
CA MET A 362 19.75 -11.05 -2.57
C MET A 362 19.40 -11.16 -4.06
N ILE A 363 18.15 -10.84 -4.44
CA ILE A 363 17.71 -10.77 -5.85
C ILE A 363 18.46 -9.64 -6.57
N GLY A 364 18.54 -8.45 -5.97
CA GLY A 364 19.25 -7.29 -6.52
C GLY A 364 20.71 -7.59 -6.86
N ALA A 365 21.41 -8.26 -5.95
CA ALA A 365 22.80 -8.68 -6.11
C ALA A 365 22.99 -9.94 -6.97
N CYS A 366 21.90 -10.51 -7.52
CA CYS A 366 21.91 -11.77 -8.26
C CYS A 366 22.60 -12.92 -7.51
N LEU A 367 22.46 -12.98 -6.18
CA LEU A 367 23.07 -14.03 -5.37
C LEU A 367 22.24 -15.33 -5.41
N SER A 368 22.84 -16.44 -4.96
CA SER A 368 22.13 -17.71 -4.82
C SER A 368 20.94 -17.54 -3.84
N PRO A 369 19.79 -18.24 -4.04
CA PRO A 369 19.49 -19.20 -5.11
C PRO A 369 19.07 -18.55 -6.44
N TYR A 370 18.83 -17.23 -6.46
CA TYR A 370 18.26 -16.47 -7.57
C TYR A 370 19.16 -16.43 -8.83
N SER A 371 20.48 -16.48 -8.66
CA SER A 371 21.46 -16.52 -9.76
C SER A 371 21.20 -17.63 -10.80
N HIS A 372 20.75 -18.80 -10.33
CA HIS A 372 20.50 -19.96 -11.19
C HIS A 372 19.26 -19.77 -12.07
N ILE A 373 18.25 -19.07 -11.55
CA ILE A 373 17.02 -18.78 -12.29
C ILE A 373 17.26 -17.70 -13.34
N ALA A 374 18.05 -16.67 -13.02
CA ALA A 374 18.43 -15.66 -13.98
C ALA A 374 19.10 -16.28 -15.22
N ALA A 375 19.99 -17.27 -15.05
CA ALA A 375 20.62 -17.95 -16.18
C ALA A 375 19.62 -18.76 -17.05
N GLN A 376 18.65 -19.43 -16.42
CA GLN A 376 17.66 -20.24 -17.15
C GLN A 376 16.64 -19.40 -17.92
N LEU A 377 16.35 -18.19 -17.44
CA LEU A 377 15.51 -17.20 -18.10
C LEU A 377 16.06 -16.72 -19.45
N HIS A 378 17.37 -16.56 -19.53
CA HIS A 378 18.08 -16.17 -20.75
C HIS A 378 18.35 -17.37 -21.67
N SER A 379 17.82 -18.55 -21.35
CA SER A 379 17.92 -19.73 -22.22
C SER A 379 17.09 -19.55 -23.49
N GLY A 380 17.67 -19.90 -24.64
CA GLY A 380 16.97 -19.92 -25.92
C GLY A 380 15.82 -20.94 -26.00
N ASP A 381 15.75 -21.90 -25.07
CA ASP A 381 14.73 -22.94 -25.05
C ASP A 381 13.43 -22.47 -24.36
N LYS A 382 12.31 -22.49 -25.09
CA LYS A 382 10.96 -22.13 -24.57
C LYS A 382 10.45 -23.12 -23.52
N ARG A 383 10.86 -24.39 -23.55
CA ARG A 383 10.43 -25.40 -22.58
C ARG A 383 11.12 -25.26 -21.23
N ALA A 384 12.34 -24.74 -21.22
CA ALA A 384 13.07 -24.39 -19.99
C ALA A 384 12.38 -23.28 -19.18
N ARG A 385 11.43 -22.55 -19.79
CA ARG A 385 10.70 -21.41 -19.21
C ARG A 385 9.29 -21.72 -18.66
N ALA A 386 8.89 -22.99 -18.47
CA ALA A 386 7.48 -23.40 -18.22
C ALA A 386 6.90 -23.17 -16.78
N ARG A 387 5.59 -23.48 -16.59
CA ARG A 387 4.55 -22.75 -15.81
C ARG A 387 4.70 -22.44 -14.29
N PRO A 388 5.09 -23.32 -13.34
CA PRO A 388 5.29 -22.90 -11.94
C PRO A 388 6.63 -22.19 -11.75
N ALA A 389 7.65 -22.69 -12.45
CA ALA A 389 8.93 -22.03 -12.63
C ALA A 389 8.73 -20.64 -13.23
N ALA A 390 7.85 -20.49 -14.23
CA ALA A 390 7.52 -19.21 -14.86
C ALA A 390 6.99 -18.19 -13.85
N ALA A 391 6.13 -18.55 -12.90
CA ALA A 391 5.61 -17.61 -11.91
C ALA A 391 6.70 -17.11 -10.94
N MET A 392 7.54 -18.01 -10.40
CA MET A 392 8.67 -17.66 -9.54
C MET A 392 9.73 -16.83 -10.30
N ILE A 393 9.98 -17.22 -11.54
CA ILE A 393 10.78 -16.50 -12.53
C ILE A 393 10.25 -15.08 -12.71
N THR A 394 8.95 -14.95 -12.99
CA THR A 394 8.29 -13.68 -13.23
C THR A 394 8.40 -12.81 -12.00
N MET A 395 8.14 -13.33 -10.79
CA MET A 395 8.29 -12.54 -9.57
C MET A 395 9.72 -12.03 -9.39
N THR A 396 10.73 -12.90 -9.57
CA THR A 396 12.15 -12.50 -9.49
C THR A 396 12.48 -11.42 -10.53
N VAL A 397 11.90 -11.51 -11.73
CA VAL A 397 12.06 -10.51 -12.80
C VAL A 397 11.38 -9.20 -12.44
N LEU A 398 10.15 -9.23 -11.93
CA LEU A 398 9.40 -8.02 -11.56
C LEU A 398 10.11 -7.26 -10.43
N LEU A 399 10.57 -7.96 -9.39
CA LEU A 399 11.42 -7.37 -8.35
C LEU A 399 12.73 -6.85 -8.93
N GLY A 400 13.36 -7.61 -9.83
CA GLY A 400 14.55 -7.16 -10.55
C GLY A 400 14.32 -5.89 -11.35
N ARG A 401 13.17 -5.75 -12.02
CA ARG A 401 12.77 -4.56 -12.78
C ARG A 401 12.54 -3.37 -11.85
N LEU A 402 11.89 -3.59 -10.71
CA LEU A 402 11.66 -2.57 -9.70
C LEU A 402 12.97 -2.00 -9.12
N ILE A 403 14.00 -2.83 -8.97
CA ILE A 403 15.26 -2.45 -8.31
C ILE A 403 16.33 -1.92 -9.28
N LYS A 404 16.31 -2.37 -10.54
CA LYS A 404 17.30 -2.01 -11.58
C LYS A 404 16.85 -0.77 -12.36
N PRO A 405 17.75 -0.04 -13.03
CA PRO A 405 17.39 1.13 -13.84
C PRO A 405 16.45 0.75 -14.97
N THR A 406 15.15 0.94 -14.75
CA THR A 406 14.05 0.63 -15.67
C THR A 406 13.03 1.78 -15.66
N PRO A 407 12.16 1.88 -16.68
CA PRO A 407 11.13 2.91 -16.72
C PRO A 407 10.22 2.90 -15.49
N ILE A 408 9.77 1.72 -15.03
CA ILE A 408 8.92 1.61 -13.84
C ILE A 408 9.61 2.12 -12.58
N ARG A 409 10.90 1.81 -12.40
CA ARG A 409 11.66 2.31 -11.26
C ARG A 409 11.78 3.83 -11.29
N LYS A 410 11.99 4.41 -12.48
CA LYS A 410 12.01 5.86 -12.66
C LYS A 410 10.69 6.50 -12.21
N GLU A 411 9.56 5.94 -12.62
CA GLU A 411 8.24 6.45 -12.23
C GLU A 411 7.99 6.34 -10.72
N ILE A 412 8.35 5.21 -10.09
CA ILE A 412 8.22 5.05 -8.64
C ILE A 412 9.12 6.03 -7.87
N ARG A 413 10.32 6.35 -8.40
CA ARG A 413 11.17 7.42 -7.85
C ARG A 413 10.53 8.80 -7.98
N LEU A 414 9.91 9.10 -9.10
CA LEU A 414 9.17 10.37 -9.30
C LEU A 414 8.02 10.48 -8.30
N LEU A 415 7.26 9.40 -8.11
CA LEU A 415 6.19 9.34 -7.11
C LEU A 415 6.74 9.50 -5.68
N LYS A 416 7.87 8.85 -5.34
CA LYS A 416 8.55 9.03 -4.06
C LYS A 416 8.98 10.49 -3.84
N VAL A 417 9.53 11.14 -4.87
CA VAL A 417 9.90 12.56 -4.82
C VAL A 417 8.68 13.44 -4.60
N ASN A 418 7.56 13.15 -5.27
CA ASN A 418 6.32 13.89 -5.10
C ASN A 418 5.79 13.77 -3.66
N LEU A 419 5.79 12.54 -3.10
CA LEU A 419 5.45 12.31 -1.69
C LEU A 419 6.37 13.08 -0.74
N ILE A 420 7.69 13.09 -0.97
CA ILE A 420 8.63 13.86 -0.14
C ILE A 420 8.29 15.36 -0.17
N ILE A 421 8.00 15.92 -1.35
CA ILE A 421 7.60 17.32 -1.49
C ILE A 421 6.31 17.58 -0.72
N GLU A 422 5.28 16.74 -0.89
CA GLU A 422 4.01 16.86 -0.17
C GLU A 422 4.21 16.80 1.35
N GLU A 423 5.03 15.88 1.85
CA GLU A 423 5.33 15.75 3.28
C GLU A 423 6.12 16.95 3.83
N PHE A 424 6.96 17.65 3.04
CA PHE A 424 7.55 18.92 3.46
C PHE A 424 6.46 19.98 3.71
N TYR A 425 5.47 20.09 2.83
CA TYR A 425 4.35 21.02 3.03
C TYR A 425 3.39 20.56 4.14
N CYS A 426 3.24 19.27 4.40
CA CYS A 426 2.38 18.78 5.48
C CYS A 426 3.05 18.86 6.87
N SER A 427 4.39 18.89 6.94
CA SER A 427 5.16 18.88 8.20
C SER A 427 5.46 20.27 8.80
N THR A 428 5.03 21.34 8.14
CA THR A 428 5.14 22.71 8.65
C THR A 428 3.98 23.58 8.17
N ASP A 429 3.52 24.50 9.01
CA ASP A 429 2.50 25.49 8.63
C ASP A 429 3.06 26.64 7.78
N ASP A 430 4.39 26.81 7.77
CA ASP A 430 5.10 27.82 6.98
C ASP A 430 5.38 27.30 5.56
N ILE A 431 4.66 27.85 4.58
CA ILE A 431 4.74 27.44 3.18
C ILE A 431 6.09 27.80 2.56
N ASP A 432 6.65 28.96 2.91
CA ASP A 432 7.92 29.39 2.37
C ASP A 432 9.07 28.56 2.95
N HIS A 433 8.95 28.17 4.22
CA HIS A 433 9.87 27.20 4.82
C HIS A 433 9.78 25.83 4.12
N ALA A 434 8.58 25.29 3.93
CA ALA A 434 8.38 24.02 3.21
C ALA A 434 8.94 24.07 1.79
N ARG A 435 8.68 25.16 1.07
CA ARG A 435 9.19 25.40 -0.27
C ARG A 435 10.71 25.44 -0.31
N ALA A 436 11.34 26.17 0.60
CA ALA A 436 12.79 26.24 0.69
C ALA A 436 13.42 24.86 1.00
N GLN A 437 12.78 24.06 1.87
CA GLN A 437 13.23 22.69 2.14
C GLN A 437 13.11 21.78 0.92
N ALA A 438 11.99 21.85 0.20
CA ALA A 438 11.76 21.06 -0.99
C ALA A 438 12.68 21.47 -2.16
N GLU A 439 12.95 22.77 -2.35
CA GLU A 439 13.94 23.28 -3.32
C GLU A 439 15.36 22.81 -2.97
N GLU A 440 15.76 22.87 -1.69
CA GLU A 440 17.05 22.37 -1.25
C GLU A 440 17.17 20.85 -1.47
N PHE A 441 16.12 20.09 -1.15
CA PHE A 441 16.04 18.65 -1.40
C PHE A 441 16.25 18.30 -2.88
N LEU A 442 15.53 18.97 -3.79
CA LEU A 442 15.66 18.75 -5.23
C LEU A 442 17.06 19.10 -5.75
N ARG A 443 17.70 20.14 -5.19
CA ARG A 443 19.00 20.62 -5.63
C ARG A 443 20.16 19.73 -5.16
N THR A 444 20.15 19.33 -3.89
CA THR A 444 21.31 18.69 -3.25
C THR A 444 21.08 17.22 -2.90
N ARG A 445 19.93 16.89 -2.32
CA ARG A 445 19.67 15.54 -1.80
C ARG A 445 19.21 14.55 -2.87
N LEU A 446 18.51 15.01 -3.91
CA LEU A 446 18.02 14.16 -5.01
C LEU A 446 19.15 13.34 -5.67
N LYS A 447 20.29 13.99 -5.95
CA LYS A 447 21.47 13.34 -6.54
C LYS A 447 22.14 12.36 -5.59
N SER A 448 22.06 12.61 -4.29
CA SER A 448 22.58 11.71 -3.26
C SER A 448 21.73 10.46 -3.12
N LEU A 449 20.39 10.61 -3.15
CA LEU A 449 19.45 9.49 -3.01
C LEU A 449 19.47 8.55 -4.21
N TYR A 450 19.76 9.08 -5.39
CA TYR A 450 19.74 8.33 -6.65
C TYR A 450 21.03 8.56 -7.45
N PRO A 451 22.16 7.97 -6.99
CA PRO A 451 23.46 8.17 -7.63
C PRO A 451 23.55 7.55 -9.03
N ASP A 452 22.62 6.64 -9.36
CA ASP A 452 22.51 5.95 -10.64
C ASP A 452 21.55 6.63 -11.63
N LEU A 453 21.07 7.85 -11.32
CA LEU A 453 20.33 8.67 -12.28
C LEU A 453 21.20 8.98 -13.49
N SER A 454 20.68 8.69 -14.68
CA SER A 454 21.29 9.24 -15.89
C SER A 454 21.15 10.77 -15.91
N ARG A 455 22.00 11.43 -16.69
CA ARG A 455 21.95 12.89 -16.83
C ARG A 455 20.58 13.37 -17.33
N GLU A 456 20.02 12.67 -18.32
CA GLU A 456 18.70 12.97 -18.89
C GLU A 456 17.58 12.79 -17.86
N GLU A 457 17.65 11.75 -17.03
CA GLU A 457 16.68 11.55 -15.94
C GLU A 457 16.84 12.59 -14.84
N SER A 458 18.06 12.99 -14.49
CA SER A 458 18.30 14.04 -13.51
C SER A 458 17.75 15.39 -13.98
N GLU A 459 17.93 15.73 -15.25
CA GLU A 459 17.40 16.97 -15.85
C GLU A 459 15.86 16.91 -15.92
N ALA A 460 15.29 15.77 -16.33
CA ALA A 460 13.84 15.57 -16.35
C ALA A 460 13.22 15.61 -14.94
N MET A 461 13.84 14.99 -13.95
CA MET A 461 13.39 15.04 -12.55
C MET A 461 13.47 16.44 -11.97
N GLN A 462 14.46 17.24 -12.38
CA GLN A 462 14.59 18.62 -11.92
C GLN A 462 13.53 19.54 -12.55
N GLU A 463 13.30 19.44 -13.86
CA GLU A 463 12.25 20.19 -14.55
C GLU A 463 10.85 19.78 -14.09
N GLN A 464 10.62 18.48 -13.91
CA GLN A 464 9.36 17.96 -13.40
C GLN A 464 9.20 18.29 -11.91
N GLY A 465 10.29 18.31 -11.13
CA GLY A 465 10.30 18.68 -9.72
C GLY A 465 9.86 20.13 -9.48
N GLU A 466 10.27 21.08 -10.33
CA GLU A 466 9.77 22.47 -10.28
C GLU A 466 8.26 22.57 -10.55
N LYS A 467 7.76 21.77 -11.50
CA LYS A 467 6.31 21.68 -11.80
C LYS A 467 5.55 21.02 -10.64
N MET A 468 6.12 19.97 -10.04
CA MET A 468 5.55 19.29 -8.86
C MET A 468 5.48 20.23 -7.67
N LEU A 469 6.55 20.97 -7.38
CA LEU A 469 6.60 21.99 -6.33
C LEU A 469 5.43 22.96 -6.43
N ALA A 470 5.24 23.56 -7.61
CA ALA A 470 4.16 24.51 -7.84
C ALA A 470 2.77 23.86 -7.72
N ALA A 471 2.60 22.63 -8.21
CA ALA A 471 1.34 21.90 -8.13
C ALA A 471 0.97 21.49 -6.70
N VAL A 472 1.95 20.99 -5.92
CA VAL A 472 1.77 20.60 -4.52
C VAL A 472 1.53 21.83 -3.66
N GLU A 473 2.27 22.93 -3.88
CA GLU A 473 2.03 24.20 -3.19
C GLU A 473 0.60 24.69 -3.44
N GLN A 474 0.15 24.72 -4.70
CA GLN A 474 -1.23 25.10 -5.04
C GLN A 474 -2.27 24.18 -4.38
N LYS A 475 -2.04 22.86 -4.39
CA LYS A 475 -2.91 21.87 -3.77
C LYS A 475 -3.03 22.11 -2.26
N VAL A 476 -1.90 22.23 -1.56
CA VAL A 476 -1.86 22.41 -0.10
C VAL A 476 -2.41 23.78 0.31
N VAL A 477 -2.12 24.84 -0.45
CA VAL A 477 -2.73 26.17 -0.24
C VAL A 477 -4.25 26.10 -0.40
N ALA A 478 -4.74 25.43 -1.44
CA ALA A 478 -6.18 25.27 -1.68
C ALA A 478 -6.85 24.45 -0.57
N GLU A 479 -6.22 23.36 -0.10
CA GLU A 479 -6.71 22.53 1.00
C GLU A 479 -6.76 23.31 2.32
N ARG A 480 -5.71 24.06 2.65
CA ARG A 480 -5.66 24.92 3.85
C ARG A 480 -6.69 26.04 3.81
N ALA A 481 -6.86 26.67 2.64
CA ALA A 481 -7.89 27.69 2.41
C ALA A 481 -9.31 27.13 2.55
N ALA A 482 -9.57 25.93 2.01
CA ALA A 482 -10.85 25.24 2.16
C ALA A 482 -11.16 24.85 3.61
N GLN A 483 -10.12 24.66 4.42
CA GLN A 483 -10.23 24.32 5.84
C GLN A 483 -10.24 25.55 6.77
N GLY A 484 -10.19 26.78 6.22
CA GLY A 484 -10.21 28.01 7.00
C GLY A 484 -8.95 28.24 7.83
N VAL A 485 -7.86 27.53 7.54
CA VAL A 485 -6.55 27.76 8.16
C VAL A 485 -5.92 28.96 7.48
N THR A 486 -5.55 29.98 8.26
CA THR A 486 -4.81 31.12 7.76
C THR A 486 -3.44 30.64 7.30
N VAL A 487 -3.30 30.46 5.99
CA VAL A 487 -2.02 30.18 5.35
C VAL A 487 -1.09 31.34 5.70
N LYS A 488 -0.07 31.07 6.52
CA LYS A 488 1.11 31.91 6.57
C LYS A 488 1.89 31.65 5.28
N THR A 489 1.39 32.18 4.16
CA THR A 489 2.33 32.73 3.19
C THR A 489 3.06 33.77 4.00
N THR A 490 4.38 33.70 4.02
CA THR A 490 5.16 34.85 4.40
C THR A 490 4.80 35.89 3.32
N ASP A 491 3.73 36.64 3.58
CA ASP A 491 3.57 37.93 2.98
C ASP A 491 4.88 38.62 3.32
N MET A 492 5.71 38.76 2.30
CA MET A 492 6.82 39.70 2.22
C MET A 492 6.29 41.15 2.35
N ALA A 493 5.39 41.38 3.30
CA ALA A 493 4.79 42.64 3.66
C ALA A 493 4.97 42.96 5.15
N ASP A 494 5.28 42.01 6.05
CA ASP A 494 5.55 42.34 7.47
C ASP A 494 6.55 41.39 8.17
N GLY A 495 7.49 40.80 7.42
CA GLY A 495 8.75 40.29 7.99
C GLY A 495 9.78 41.42 8.03
N ASP A 496 10.52 41.55 9.13
CA ASP A 496 11.66 42.48 9.32
C ASP A 496 12.82 42.18 8.33
N GLY A 497 12.58 42.38 7.04
CA GLY A 497 13.55 42.31 5.96
C GLY A 497 13.45 43.58 5.13
N ASP A 498 14.47 44.42 5.24
CA ASP A 498 14.93 45.52 4.37
C ASP A 498 14.19 45.76 3.02
N GLY A 499 12.87 45.97 3.04
CA GLY A 499 12.02 46.24 1.89
C GLY A 499 11.51 47.67 1.88
N GLU A 500 11.72 48.37 0.76
CA GLU A 500 11.59 49.82 0.59
C GLU A 500 10.14 50.36 0.53
N ASP A 501 9.11 49.56 0.81
CA ASP A 501 7.72 49.95 0.58
C ASP A 501 6.88 50.13 1.86
N LEU A 502 6.45 51.38 2.08
CA LEU A 502 5.48 51.78 3.10
C LEU A 502 4.04 51.58 2.60
N SER A 503 3.17 50.99 3.45
CA SER A 503 1.73 50.89 3.17
C SER A 503 1.06 52.26 3.03
N ALA A 504 -0.03 52.34 2.27
CA ALA A 504 -0.75 53.59 1.98
C ALA A 504 -1.24 54.31 3.25
N GLU A 505 -1.63 53.56 4.29
CA GLU A 505 -2.02 54.08 5.59
C GLU A 505 -0.83 54.72 6.33
N LYS A 506 0.35 54.09 6.31
CA LYS A 506 1.57 54.63 6.94
C LYS A 506 2.05 55.91 6.24
N LYS A 507 1.91 56.00 4.91
CA LYS A 507 2.15 57.25 4.16
C LYS A 507 1.17 58.36 4.55
N SER A 508 -0.10 58.04 4.83
CA SER A 508 -1.09 59.02 5.28
C SER A 508 -0.80 59.60 6.68
N MET A 509 -0.11 58.82 7.53
CA MET A 509 0.35 59.26 8.86
C MET A 509 1.68 60.04 8.83
N GLY A 510 2.21 60.34 7.63
CA GLY A 510 3.48 61.07 7.47
C GLY A 510 4.72 60.23 7.77
N VAL A 511 4.62 58.89 7.73
CA VAL A 511 5.76 58.00 7.97
C VAL A 511 6.64 57.94 6.73
N GLU A 512 7.95 58.16 6.90
CA GLU A 512 8.96 58.08 5.84
C GLU A 512 10.09 57.13 6.25
N ILE A 513 10.64 56.34 5.31
CA ILE A 513 11.81 55.48 5.58
C ILE A 513 13.07 56.23 5.18
N HIS A 514 13.99 56.43 6.12
CA HIS A 514 15.28 57.05 5.87
C HIS A 514 16.42 56.25 6.50
N ARG A 515 17.60 56.27 5.85
CA ARG A 515 18.82 55.70 6.42
C ARG A 515 19.45 56.72 7.37
N ILE A 516 19.59 56.33 8.64
CA ILE A 516 20.12 57.17 9.71
C ILE A 516 21.45 56.56 10.20
N PRO A 517 22.50 57.37 10.44
CA PRO A 517 23.74 56.87 11.02
C PRO A 517 23.53 56.50 12.49
N ILE A 518 23.64 55.21 12.81
CA ILE A 518 23.52 54.65 14.17
C ILE A 518 24.82 53.91 14.54
N ARG A 519 25.28 54.04 15.78
CA ARG A 519 26.43 53.28 16.29
C ARG A 519 26.00 51.89 16.75
N VAL A 520 26.39 50.85 16.03
CA VAL A 520 26.12 49.44 16.33
C VAL A 520 27.45 48.74 16.58
N ALA A 521 27.62 48.11 17.74
CA ALA A 521 28.85 47.40 18.13
C ALA A 521 30.15 48.21 17.91
N GLY A 522 30.12 49.52 18.24
CA GLY A 522 31.28 50.41 18.16
C GLY A 522 31.59 51.02 16.79
N ARG A 523 30.88 50.64 15.72
CA ARG A 523 31.01 51.24 14.37
C ARG A 523 29.76 52.01 13.99
N VAL A 524 29.91 53.13 13.26
CA VAL A 524 28.77 53.88 12.70
C VAL A 524 28.30 53.15 11.44
N ARG A 525 27.02 52.75 11.41
CA ARG A 525 26.36 52.13 10.26
C ARG A 525 25.15 52.95 9.87
N GLN A 526 24.89 53.05 8.57
CA GLN A 526 23.65 53.64 8.04
C GLN A 526 22.56 52.57 8.12
N VAL A 527 21.55 52.78 8.96
CA VAL A 527 20.48 51.81 9.20
C VAL A 527 19.16 52.41 8.72
N PRO A 528 18.37 51.74 7.87
CA PRO A 528 17.04 52.20 7.50
C PRO A 528 16.11 52.21 8.72
N GLN A 529 15.40 53.30 8.94
CA GLN A 529 14.45 53.48 10.04
C GLN A 529 13.19 54.18 9.55
N LYS A 530 12.04 53.80 10.11
CA LYS A 530 10.76 54.50 9.92
C LYS A 530 10.78 55.75 10.79
N ILE A 531 10.59 56.93 10.19
CA ILE A 531 10.51 58.22 10.86
C ILE A 531 9.07 58.72 10.74
N MET A 532 8.50 59.23 11.83
CA MET A 532 7.19 59.87 11.83
C MET A 532 7.23 61.18 12.63
N PRO A 533 6.30 62.13 12.38
CA PRO A 533 6.09 63.26 13.28
C PRO A 533 5.80 62.79 14.71
N ASP A 534 6.32 63.48 15.72
CA ASP A 534 6.01 63.14 17.12
C ASP A 534 4.50 63.37 17.37
N PRO A 535 3.75 62.36 17.86
CA PRO A 535 2.34 62.53 18.21
C PRO A 535 2.07 63.66 19.19
N ASP A 536 3.05 64.03 20.03
CA ASP A 536 2.92 65.10 21.03
C ASP A 536 3.48 66.46 20.55
N ASP A 537 4.25 66.50 19.46
CA ASP A 537 4.86 67.72 18.89
C ASP A 537 5.13 67.56 17.39
N ALA A 538 4.19 68.02 16.55
CA ALA A 538 4.24 67.84 15.10
C ALA A 538 5.43 68.54 14.41
N GLU A 539 6.14 69.45 15.09
CA GLU A 539 7.35 70.08 14.54
C GLU A 539 8.60 69.18 14.67
N ARG A 540 8.51 68.13 15.49
CA ARG A 540 9.60 67.18 15.73
C ARG A 540 9.33 65.84 15.07
N HIS A 541 10.39 65.12 14.77
CA HIS A 541 10.33 63.81 14.16
C HIS A 541 10.99 62.78 15.08
N VAL A 542 10.42 61.59 15.12
CA VAL A 542 10.87 60.48 15.97
C VAL A 542 11.02 59.21 15.15
N ILE A 543 11.89 58.31 15.62
CA ILE A 543 11.93 56.95 15.09
C ILE A 543 10.66 56.23 15.55
N ALA A 544 9.94 55.63 14.61
CA ALA A 544 8.77 54.82 14.89
C ALA A 544 9.15 53.34 15.07
N GLN A 545 8.53 52.69 16.04
CA GLN A 545 8.60 51.25 16.27
C GLN A 545 7.17 50.70 16.36
N ARG A 546 6.98 49.45 15.97
CA ARG A 546 5.70 48.77 16.16
C ARG A 546 5.57 48.33 17.62
N ASP A 547 4.48 48.71 18.27
CA ASP A 547 4.13 48.18 19.59
C ASP A 547 3.81 46.68 19.44
N PRO A 548 4.49 45.79 20.18
CA PRO A 548 4.26 44.35 20.08
C PRO A 548 2.87 43.90 20.56
N ASP A 549 2.22 44.68 21.42
CA ASP A 549 0.92 44.29 22.01
C ASP A 549 -0.27 44.80 21.18
N THR A 550 -0.15 46.00 20.58
CA THR A 550 -1.24 46.63 19.80
C THR A 550 -1.02 46.60 18.30
N GLY A 551 0.22 46.37 17.85
CA GLY A 551 0.58 46.40 16.44
C GLY A 551 0.63 47.80 15.82
N GLU A 552 0.36 48.86 16.60
CA GLU A 552 0.36 50.26 16.18
C GLU A 552 1.80 50.84 16.13
N LEU A 553 2.00 51.90 15.34
CA LEU A 553 3.29 52.61 15.30
C LEU A 553 3.37 53.62 16.46
N VAL A 554 4.33 53.40 17.35
CA VAL A 554 4.61 54.25 18.51
C VAL A 554 6.04 54.80 18.45
N PRO A 555 6.34 55.95 19.09
CA PRO A 555 7.69 56.46 19.17
C PRO A 555 8.63 55.47 19.86
N ALA A 556 9.72 55.09 19.19
CA ALA A 556 10.75 54.23 19.73
C ALA A 556 11.40 54.90 20.95
N ARG A 557 11.45 54.17 22.07
CA ARG A 557 12.02 54.66 23.33
C ARG A 557 13.34 53.99 23.65
N ARG A 558 14.30 54.76 24.17
CA ARG A 558 15.56 54.24 24.72
C ARG A 558 15.81 54.89 26.07
N ARG A 559 16.03 54.07 27.11
CA ARG A 559 16.20 54.54 28.51
C ARG A 559 15.04 55.46 28.98
N GLY A 560 13.82 55.21 28.50
CA GLY A 560 12.62 55.96 28.88
C GLY A 560 12.34 57.24 28.05
N GLY A 561 13.30 57.73 27.26
CA GLY A 561 13.12 58.89 26.36
C GLY A 561 12.77 58.50 24.93
N LYS A 562 12.02 59.36 24.21
CA LYS A 562 11.75 59.21 22.77
C LYS A 562 13.00 59.48 21.96
N ARG A 563 13.18 58.75 20.85
CA ARG A 563 14.33 58.92 19.96
C ARG A 563 14.04 59.93 18.86
N TYR A 564 14.44 61.18 19.10
CA TYR A 564 14.28 62.27 18.14
C TYR A 564 15.29 62.22 17.01
N VAL A 565 14.86 62.70 15.84
CA VAL A 565 15.69 62.82 14.64
C VAL A 565 15.56 64.21 14.05
N ILE A 566 16.68 64.73 13.56
CA ILE A 566 16.78 66.03 12.92
C ILE A 566 17.14 65.87 11.45
N LYS A 567 16.56 66.71 10.60
CA LYS A 567 16.88 66.78 9.17
C LYS A 567 18.15 67.63 8.98
N ALA A 568 19.29 66.98 8.81
CA ALA A 568 20.58 67.62 8.53
C ALA A 568 20.79 67.81 7.01
N ARG A 569 21.83 68.56 6.62
CA ARG A 569 22.15 68.84 5.21
C ARG A 569 22.43 67.58 4.36
N GLU A 570 22.88 66.50 4.99
CA GLU A 570 23.25 65.24 4.34
C GLU A 570 22.22 64.11 4.57
N GLY A 571 21.06 64.42 5.15
CA GLY A 571 20.02 63.45 5.47
C GLY A 571 19.56 63.52 6.92
N TRP A 572 18.89 62.47 7.39
CA TRP A 572 18.37 62.39 8.76
C TRP A 572 19.45 61.89 9.72
N ALA A 573 19.55 62.52 10.89
CA ALA A 573 20.47 62.13 11.96
C ALA A 573 19.72 62.08 13.29
N LEU A 574 20.17 61.21 14.20
CA LEU A 574 19.69 61.23 15.58
C LEU A 574 20.00 62.59 16.22
N GLU A 575 18.99 63.21 16.80
CA GLU A 575 19.20 64.31 17.74
C GLU A 575 19.99 63.71 18.91
N LYS A 576 21.18 64.24 19.21
CA LYS A 576 22.12 63.64 20.16
C LYS A 576 21.42 63.37 21.50
N GLU A 577 21.40 62.10 21.94
CA GLU A 577 21.01 61.67 23.30
C GLU A 577 21.98 62.21 24.36
#